data_AF-A0A9D2DRC8-F1
#
_entry.id   AF-A0A9D2DRC8-F1
#
_cell.length_a   1.000
_cell.length_b   1.000
_cell.length_c   1.000
_cell.angle_alpha   90.00
_cell.angle_beta   90.00
_cell.angle_gamma   90.00
#
_symmetry.space_group_name_H-M   'P 1'
#
loop_
_entity.id
_entity.type
_entity.pdbx_description
1 polymer ?
#
loop_
_entity_poly.entity_id
_entity_poly.type
_entity_poly.pdbx_seq_one_letter_code
_entity_poly.pdbx_strand_id
1 'polypeptide(L)'
;MKWKDKCFDALDAANMFESSGHRTRFKELIDCYHGYPFFTKGLCKCMYLSAWDEEHFCVILGALADMTAGRDQDTREMRSKGECFAEEQTNDEYYVYELSNAFLDNKPFHLTASQNITPGVRHIISQALKASDIIDHVDGF
;
A
#
# COMPACT_ATOMS: atom_id res chain seq x y z
N MET A 1 -19.82 -12.62 0.94
CA MET A 1 -18.77 -11.94 0.16
C MET A 1 -17.49 -11.98 0.97
N LYS A 2 -16.34 -12.34 0.35
CA LYS A 2 -15.05 -12.39 1.07
C LYS A 2 -14.62 -10.96 1.40
N TRP A 3 -13.78 -10.78 2.43
CA TRP A 3 -13.30 -9.46 2.84
C TRP A 3 -12.65 -8.70 1.68
N LYS A 4 -11.82 -9.38 0.87
CA LYS A 4 -11.15 -8.77 -0.29
C LYS A 4 -12.12 -8.17 -1.33
N ASP A 5 -13.27 -8.78 -1.53
CA ASP A 5 -14.27 -8.32 -2.50
C ASP A 5 -14.96 -7.07 -1.95
N LYS A 6 -15.33 -7.08 -0.66
CA LYS A 6 -15.87 -5.88 0.03
C LYS A 6 -14.89 -4.72 0.02
N CYS A 7 -13.61 -5.00 0.25
CA CYS A 7 -12.55 -4.00 0.25
C CYS A 7 -12.42 -3.34 -1.13
N PHE A 8 -12.34 -4.17 -2.18
CA PHE A 8 -12.28 -3.67 -3.54
C PHE A 8 -13.53 -2.85 -3.91
N ASP A 9 -14.73 -3.36 -3.64
CA ASP A 9 -15.99 -2.68 -3.96
C ASP A 9 -16.14 -1.36 -3.20
N ALA A 10 -15.70 -1.28 -1.94
CA ALA A 10 -15.74 -0.05 -1.15
C ALA A 10 -14.82 1.04 -1.72
N LEU A 11 -13.60 0.66 -2.14
CA LEU A 11 -12.66 1.58 -2.80
C LEU A 11 -13.17 2.03 -4.18
N ASP A 12 -13.77 1.12 -4.95
CA ASP A 12 -14.33 1.41 -6.27
C ASP A 12 -15.53 2.36 -6.16
N ALA A 13 -16.46 2.09 -5.25
CA ALA A 13 -17.63 2.94 -5.00
C ALA A 13 -17.26 4.35 -4.50
N ALA A 14 -16.13 4.46 -3.77
CA ALA A 14 -15.58 5.73 -3.31
C ALA A 14 -14.75 6.46 -4.37
N ASN A 15 -14.62 5.93 -5.60
CA ASN A 15 -13.79 6.46 -6.69
C ASN A 15 -12.32 6.66 -6.28
N MET A 16 -11.76 5.72 -5.54
CA MET A 16 -10.37 5.85 -5.06
C MET A 16 -9.33 5.55 -6.14
N PHE A 17 -9.68 4.78 -7.17
CA PHE A 17 -8.73 4.48 -8.25
C PHE A 17 -8.65 5.61 -9.27
N GLU A 18 -7.47 6.21 -9.39
CA GLU A 18 -7.21 7.32 -10.34
C GLU A 18 -7.27 6.92 -11.80
N SER A 19 -7.01 5.65 -12.10
CA SER A 19 -6.99 5.13 -13.46
C SER A 19 -7.40 3.67 -13.50
N SER A 20 -7.79 3.20 -14.69
CA SER A 20 -8.02 1.78 -14.93
C SER A 20 -6.79 0.92 -14.65
N GLY A 21 -5.58 1.46 -14.90
CA GLY A 21 -4.31 0.78 -14.58
C GLY A 21 -4.12 0.59 -13.08
N HIS A 22 -4.32 1.65 -12.29
CA HIS A 22 -4.26 1.57 -10.83
C HIS A 22 -5.27 0.57 -10.28
N ARG A 23 -6.53 0.63 -10.77
CA ARG A 23 -7.60 -0.30 -10.39
C ARG A 23 -7.24 -1.77 -10.67
N THR A 24 -6.72 -2.06 -11.87
CA THR A 24 -6.35 -3.42 -12.28
C THR A 24 -5.20 -3.97 -11.45
N ARG A 25 -4.11 -3.20 -11.28
CA ARG A 25 -2.94 -3.60 -10.47
C ARG A 25 -3.32 -3.92 -9.03
N PHE A 26 -4.12 -3.07 -8.39
CA PHE A 26 -4.59 -3.34 -7.04
C PHE A 26 -5.44 -4.62 -6.96
N LYS A 27 -6.33 -4.83 -7.95
CA LYS A 27 -7.15 -6.04 -8.02
C LYS A 27 -6.31 -7.31 -8.14
N GLU A 28 -5.26 -7.27 -8.97
CA GLU A 28 -4.32 -8.39 -9.12
C GLU A 28 -3.62 -8.73 -7.80
N LEU A 29 -3.10 -7.71 -7.08
CA LEU A 29 -2.44 -7.92 -5.80
C LEU A 29 -3.38 -8.52 -4.76
N ILE A 30 -4.56 -7.92 -4.56
CA ILE A 30 -5.49 -8.40 -3.53
C ILE A 30 -6.06 -9.77 -3.88
N ASP A 31 -6.27 -10.09 -5.16
CA ASP A 31 -6.76 -11.41 -5.55
C ASP A 31 -5.72 -12.51 -5.35
N CYS A 32 -4.45 -12.21 -5.59
CA CYS A 32 -3.34 -13.14 -5.44
C CYS A 32 -2.96 -13.37 -3.97
N TYR A 33 -2.82 -12.29 -3.19
CA TYR A 33 -2.12 -12.35 -1.90
C TYR A 33 -3.01 -12.35 -0.65
N HIS A 34 -4.31 -12.06 -0.76
CA HIS A 34 -5.24 -12.05 0.38
C HIS A 34 -5.23 -13.33 1.24
N GLY A 35 -4.95 -14.48 0.61
CA GLY A 35 -5.01 -15.79 1.27
C GLY A 35 -3.76 -16.19 2.03
N TYR A 36 -2.70 -15.38 2.01
CA TYR A 36 -1.43 -15.72 2.64
C TYR A 36 -1.40 -15.37 4.13
N PRO A 37 -0.65 -16.11 4.96
CA PRO A 37 -0.60 -15.88 6.41
C PRO A 37 -0.12 -14.49 6.82
N PHE A 38 0.77 -13.89 6.03
CA PHE A 38 1.29 -12.55 6.26
C PHE A 38 0.33 -11.42 5.88
N PHE A 39 -0.84 -11.73 5.28
CA PHE A 39 -1.74 -10.71 4.78
C PHE A 39 -2.43 -9.97 5.94
N THR A 40 -2.28 -8.64 5.95
CA THR A 40 -2.88 -7.75 6.96
C THR A 40 -3.59 -6.59 6.28
N LYS A 41 -4.44 -5.86 7.01
CA LYS A 41 -4.98 -4.58 6.53
C LYS A 41 -3.86 -3.59 6.17
N GLY A 42 -2.79 -3.54 6.97
CA GLY A 42 -1.59 -2.75 6.70
C GLY A 42 -0.98 -3.08 5.33
N LEU A 43 -0.76 -4.37 5.05
CA LEU A 43 -0.25 -4.81 3.76
C LEU A 43 -1.20 -4.47 2.61
N CYS A 44 -2.52 -4.59 2.82
CA CYS A 44 -3.51 -4.20 1.82
C CYS A 44 -3.41 -2.71 1.46
N LYS A 45 -3.13 -1.84 2.44
CA LYS A 45 -2.90 -0.41 2.21
C LYS A 45 -1.61 -0.16 1.42
N CYS A 46 -0.53 -0.89 1.72
CA CYS A 46 0.70 -0.85 0.93
C CYS A 46 0.46 -1.30 -0.52
N MET A 47 -0.30 -2.38 -0.74
CA MET A 47 -0.67 -2.83 -2.08
C MET A 47 -1.45 -1.77 -2.86
N TYR A 48 -2.38 -1.07 -2.20
CA TYR A 48 -3.10 0.06 -2.81
C TYR A 48 -2.15 1.19 -3.18
N LEU A 49 -1.31 1.63 -2.25
CA LEU A 49 -0.33 2.71 -2.48
C LEU A 49 0.61 2.39 -3.63
N SER A 50 1.18 1.18 -3.64
CA SER A 50 2.14 0.75 -4.66
C SER A 50 1.51 0.42 -6.01
N ALA A 51 0.19 0.24 -6.10
CA ALA A 51 -0.50 0.01 -7.37
C ALA A 51 -0.67 1.28 -8.22
N TRP A 52 -0.27 2.45 -7.69
CA TRP A 52 -0.39 3.75 -8.34
C TRP A 52 0.21 3.78 -9.76
N ASP A 53 1.45 3.33 -9.89
CA ASP A 53 2.19 3.25 -11.15
C ASP A 53 2.87 1.88 -11.31
N GLU A 54 3.56 1.69 -12.42
CA GLU A 54 4.19 0.41 -12.74
C GLU A 54 5.48 0.18 -11.94
N GLU A 55 6.22 1.24 -11.61
CA GLU A 55 7.50 1.16 -10.92
C GLU A 55 7.29 0.65 -9.48
N HIS A 56 6.42 1.32 -8.73
CA HIS A 56 6.06 0.92 -7.38
C HIS A 56 5.35 -0.44 -7.36
N PHE A 57 4.57 -0.75 -8.40
CA PHE A 57 3.91 -2.04 -8.53
C PHE A 57 4.91 -3.19 -8.67
N CYS A 58 5.97 -3.00 -9.46
CA CYS A 58 7.03 -4.01 -9.58
C CYS A 58 7.76 -4.23 -8.25
N VAL A 59 8.00 -3.15 -7.49
CA VAL A 59 8.66 -3.23 -6.17
C VAL A 59 7.83 -4.05 -5.19
N ILE A 60 6.53 -3.75 -5.05
CA ILE A 60 5.66 -4.49 -4.11
C ILE A 60 5.49 -5.94 -4.55
N LEU A 61 5.38 -6.20 -5.86
CA LEU A 61 5.25 -7.56 -6.38
C LEU A 61 6.49 -8.40 -6.09
N GLY A 62 7.69 -7.83 -6.24
CA GLY A 62 8.95 -8.47 -5.87
C GLY A 62 8.99 -8.80 -4.38
N ALA A 63 8.65 -7.85 -3.50
CA ALA A 63 8.62 -8.07 -2.06
C ALA A 63 7.64 -9.19 -1.65
N LEU A 64 6.45 -9.22 -2.26
CA LEU A 64 5.43 -10.25 -2.01
C LEU A 64 5.84 -11.63 -2.55
N ALA A 65 6.53 -11.68 -3.69
CA ALA A 65 7.09 -12.91 -4.24
C ALA A 65 8.16 -13.50 -3.32
N ASP A 66 9.06 -12.65 -2.79
CA ASP A 66 10.09 -13.05 -1.84
C ASP A 66 9.46 -13.64 -0.55
N MET A 67 8.52 -12.91 0.06
CA MET A 67 7.81 -13.37 1.27
C MET A 67 7.07 -14.70 1.05
N THR A 68 6.49 -14.87 -0.15
CA THR A 68 5.82 -16.12 -0.54
C THR A 68 6.81 -17.27 -0.64
N ALA A 69 7.96 -17.05 -1.28
CA ALA A 69 9.01 -18.05 -1.40
C ALA A 69 9.64 -18.40 -0.04
N GLY A 70 9.82 -17.40 0.83
CA GLY A 70 10.29 -17.53 2.22
C GLY A 70 9.30 -18.21 3.16
N ARG A 71 8.01 -18.30 2.76
CA ARG A 71 6.89 -18.79 3.57
C ARG A 71 6.70 -17.95 4.84
N ASP A 72 6.85 -16.65 4.69
CA ASP A 72 6.76 -15.70 5.78
C ASP A 72 5.38 -15.76 6.44
N GLN A 73 5.34 -15.46 7.73
CA GLN A 73 4.11 -15.43 8.52
C GLN A 73 3.69 -13.99 8.86
N ASP A 74 4.51 -13.00 8.52
CA ASP A 74 4.31 -11.59 8.84
C ASP A 74 5.04 -10.70 7.82
N THR A 75 4.94 -9.37 8.00
CA THR A 75 5.47 -8.37 7.06
C THR A 75 6.83 -7.78 7.49
N ARG A 76 7.57 -8.43 8.40
CA ARG A 76 8.84 -7.87 8.92
C ARG A 76 9.89 -7.69 7.84
N GLU A 77 10.04 -8.65 6.92
CA GLU A 77 11.00 -8.53 5.82
C GLU A 77 10.67 -7.36 4.90
N MET A 78 9.39 -7.21 4.53
CA MET A 78 8.93 -6.09 3.72
C MET A 78 9.15 -4.76 4.41
N ARG A 79 8.86 -4.67 5.70
CA ARG A 79 9.09 -3.46 6.51
C ARG A 79 10.58 -3.10 6.53
N SER A 80 11.48 -4.08 6.71
CA SER A 80 12.93 -3.82 6.65
C SER A 80 13.37 -3.33 5.28
N LYS A 81 12.84 -3.90 4.19
CA LYS A 81 13.15 -3.45 2.82
C LYS A 81 12.65 -2.02 2.58
N GLY A 82 11.45 -1.70 3.09
CA GLY A 82 10.85 -0.38 3.00
C GLY A 82 11.69 0.71 3.69
N GLU A 83 12.31 0.41 4.84
CA GLU A 83 13.26 1.33 5.49
C GLU A 83 14.50 1.57 4.63
N CYS A 84 15.11 0.52 4.09
CA CYS A 84 16.26 0.67 3.20
C CYS A 84 15.92 1.53 1.97
N PHE A 85 14.76 1.27 1.34
CA PHE A 85 14.32 2.06 0.20
C PHE A 85 14.08 3.53 0.55
N ALA A 86 13.50 3.81 1.72
CA ALA A 86 13.33 5.18 2.20
C ALA A 86 14.70 5.86 2.36
N GLU A 87 15.65 5.24 3.04
CA GLU A 87 16.99 5.80 3.26
C GLU A 87 17.77 6.08 1.96
N GLU A 88 17.50 5.32 0.90
CA GLU A 88 18.11 5.52 -0.42
C GLU A 88 17.48 6.69 -1.22
N GLN A 89 16.25 7.11 -0.89
CA GLN A 89 15.60 8.22 -1.59
C GLN A 89 16.20 9.57 -1.21
N THR A 90 16.55 10.35 -2.23
CA THR A 90 17.02 11.73 -2.07
C THR A 90 15.95 12.76 -2.46
N ASN A 91 14.80 12.29 -2.94
CA ASN A 91 13.65 13.07 -3.37
C ASN A 91 12.46 12.86 -2.41
N ASP A 92 11.29 13.36 -2.79
CA ASP A 92 10.07 13.27 -2.00
C ASP A 92 9.39 11.89 -2.04
N GLU A 93 9.85 10.94 -2.86
CA GLU A 93 9.42 9.52 -2.81
C GLU A 93 9.76 8.87 -1.46
N TYR A 94 10.73 9.42 -0.73
CA TYR A 94 10.98 9.08 0.67
C TYR A 94 9.68 8.97 1.49
N TYR A 95 8.76 9.92 1.31
CA TYR A 95 7.51 9.96 2.07
C TYR A 95 6.52 8.87 1.67
N VAL A 96 6.61 8.34 0.45
CA VAL A 96 5.79 7.22 -0.01
C VAL A 96 6.24 5.93 0.68
N TYR A 97 7.54 5.69 0.78
CA TYR A 97 8.08 4.54 1.53
C TYR A 97 7.81 4.66 3.03
N GLU A 98 7.96 5.85 3.62
CA GLU A 98 7.62 6.07 5.03
C GLU A 98 6.14 5.82 5.32
N LEU A 99 5.24 6.23 4.42
CA LEU A 99 3.81 5.92 4.53
C LEU A 99 3.56 4.42 4.47
N SER A 100 4.23 3.70 3.57
CA SER A 100 4.15 2.24 3.47
C SER A 100 4.60 1.58 4.77
N ASN A 101 5.73 2.01 5.35
CA ASN A 101 6.23 1.51 6.63
C ASN A 101 5.24 1.81 7.77
N ALA A 102 4.66 3.01 7.80
CA ALA A 102 3.65 3.37 8.80
C ALA A 102 2.40 2.50 8.71
N PHE A 103 1.96 2.13 7.50
CA PHE A 103 0.85 1.20 7.31
C PHE A 103 1.15 -0.20 7.83
N LEU A 104 2.35 -0.73 7.60
CA LEU A 104 2.78 -2.03 8.12
C LEU A 104 2.87 -2.04 9.65
N ASP A 105 3.37 -0.94 10.24
CA ASP A 105 3.51 -0.78 11.69
C ASP A 105 2.20 -0.39 12.40
N ASN A 106 1.12 -0.15 11.65
CA ASN A 106 -0.15 0.40 12.16
C ASN A 106 0.05 1.70 12.96
N LYS A 107 0.88 2.61 12.44
CA LYS A 107 1.21 3.91 13.04
C LYS A 107 0.54 5.05 12.28
N PRO A 108 0.16 6.14 12.97
CA PRO A 108 -0.32 7.33 12.29
C PRO A 108 0.79 7.96 11.46
N PHE A 109 0.44 8.44 10.27
CA PHE A 109 1.33 9.18 9.38
C PHE A 109 0.81 10.60 9.18
N HIS A 110 1.68 11.59 9.33
CA HIS A 110 1.33 12.99 9.20
C HIS A 110 2.36 13.73 8.33
N LEU A 111 1.88 14.30 7.23
CA LEU A 111 2.66 15.28 6.48
C LEU A 111 2.53 16.67 7.12
N THR A 112 3.65 17.35 7.33
CA THR A 112 3.65 18.75 7.74
C THR A 112 3.61 19.66 6.51
N ALA A 113 2.96 20.81 6.63
CA ALA A 113 2.87 21.79 5.55
C ALA A 113 4.25 22.39 5.15
N SER A 114 5.25 22.25 6.04
CA SER A 114 6.62 22.72 5.82
C SER A 114 7.48 21.81 4.93
N GLN A 115 7.01 20.59 4.64
CA GLN A 115 7.78 19.66 3.81
C GLN A 115 7.67 20.04 2.33
N ASN A 116 8.82 20.16 1.68
CA ASN A 116 8.92 20.44 0.26
C ASN A 116 8.63 19.17 -0.54
N ILE A 117 7.34 18.88 -0.72
CA ILE A 117 6.82 17.70 -1.43
C ILE A 117 6.12 18.21 -2.69
N THR A 118 6.42 17.58 -3.82
CA THR A 118 5.78 17.90 -5.09
C THR A 118 4.26 17.67 -5.00
N PRO A 119 3.45 18.40 -5.78
CA PRO A 119 2.00 18.22 -5.78
C PRO A 119 1.57 16.78 -6.12
N GLY A 120 2.34 16.08 -6.97
CA GLY A 120 2.08 14.69 -7.35
C GLY A 120 2.20 13.74 -6.17
N VAL A 121 3.36 13.70 -5.50
CA VAL A 121 3.58 12.84 -4.33
C VAL A 121 2.61 13.18 -3.19
N ARG A 122 2.33 14.47 -2.98
CA ARG A 122 1.34 14.91 -1.97
C ARG A 122 -0.06 14.38 -2.28
N HIS A 123 -0.46 14.37 -3.54
CA HIS A 123 -1.75 13.82 -3.98
C HIS A 123 -1.80 12.30 -3.75
N ILE A 124 -0.76 11.56 -4.13
CA ILE A 124 -0.63 10.11 -3.91
C ILE A 124 -0.81 9.78 -2.42
N ILE A 125 -0.06 10.45 -1.55
CA ILE A 125 -0.13 10.24 -0.10
C ILE A 125 -1.52 10.56 0.43
N SER A 126 -2.12 11.68 0.02
CA SER A 126 -3.47 12.04 0.46
C SER A 126 -4.52 11.01 0.05
N GLN A 127 -4.43 10.49 -1.17
CA GLN A 127 -5.36 9.49 -1.68
C GLN A 127 -5.17 8.13 -0.97
N ALA A 128 -3.93 7.74 -0.70
CA ALA A 128 -3.63 6.53 0.06
C ALA A 128 -4.11 6.60 1.52
N LEU A 129 -4.03 7.76 2.17
CA LEU A 129 -4.59 7.95 3.52
C LEU A 129 -6.13 7.80 3.52
N LYS A 130 -6.82 8.40 2.54
CA LYS A 130 -8.29 8.21 2.41
C LYS A 130 -8.67 6.75 2.14
N ALA A 131 -7.92 6.07 1.27
CA ALA A 131 -8.12 4.65 1.01
C ALA A 131 -7.85 3.81 2.26
N SER A 132 -6.82 4.14 3.04
CA SER A 132 -6.51 3.50 4.33
C SER A 132 -7.70 3.58 5.28
N ASP A 133 -8.31 4.76 5.42
CA ASP A 133 -9.49 4.93 6.27
C ASP A 133 -10.64 4.03 5.81
N ILE A 134 -10.88 3.92 4.50
CA ILE A 134 -11.90 3.01 3.96
C ILE A 134 -11.57 1.55 4.31
N ILE A 135 -10.34 1.10 4.04
CA ILE A 135 -9.86 -0.26 4.28
C ILE A 135 -10.02 -0.66 5.76
N ASP A 136 -9.74 0.28 6.68
CA ASP A 136 -9.88 0.03 8.12
C ASP A 136 -11.33 -0.24 8.54
N HIS A 137 -12.29 0.41 7.89
CA HIS A 137 -13.72 0.27 8.19
C HIS A 137 -14.40 -0.92 7.47
N VAL A 138 -13.68 -1.69 6.64
CA VAL A 138 -14.24 -2.90 6.02
C VAL A 138 -14.32 -4.03 7.05
N ASP A 139 -15.55 -4.53 7.26
CA ASP A 139 -15.87 -5.59 8.22
C ASP A 139 -15.51 -7.02 7.75
N GLY A 140 -15.10 -7.84 8.71
CA GLY A 140 -14.90 -9.28 8.54
C GLY A 140 -13.54 -9.66 7.96
N PHE A 141 -12.50 -8.93 8.35
CA PHE A 141 -11.10 -9.27 8.09
C PHE A 141 -10.71 -10.54 8.84
#